data_AF-A0A8T5MIP4-F1
#
_entry.id   AF-A0A8T5MIP4-F1
#
_cell.length_a   1.000
_cell.length_b   1.000
_cell.length_c   1.000
_cell.angle_alpha   90.00
_cell.angle_beta   90.00
_cell.angle_gamma   90.00
#
_symmetry.space_group_name_H-M   'P 1'
#
loop_
_entity.id
_entity.type
_entity.pdbx_description
1 polymer ?
#
loop_
_entity_poly.entity_id
_entity_poly.type
_entity_poly.pdbx_seq_one_letter_code
_entity_poly.pdbx_strand_id
1 'polypeptide(L)'
;MQPDVPVQETEVYGNLSHLQFESEPEEQQMKNLDECIESITDSSWRFVGYKEIGNFYEKRWCKGEGARSDCQITDSTIQRKDPHIITLNTFSYSGAGVPEVFGLGVHALKNPENAGWGVSFSFVENGKTITNEQSSITFSYFEAGFEKPQKSISLGSNPGYKVYETSVNLGMETPPREELEKFLASPESVRDHGLIKLNEHENEVYGHITSNTAVRCEYGPYEGGGIPPLCIERPLTEGEIGESLIGAQDYFSQKRSIITKDYKDMYTALMESFPFEGCWA
;
A
#
# COMPACT_ATOMS: atom_id res chain seq x y z
N MET A 1 -8.17 -24.61 9.08
CA MET A 1 -7.70 -24.44 7.70
C MET A 1 -8.91 -24.64 6.80
N GLN A 2 -9.58 -23.55 6.41
CA GLN A 2 -10.51 -23.63 5.28
C GLN A 2 -9.66 -23.81 4.02
N PRO A 3 -10.00 -24.73 3.12
CA PRO A 3 -9.36 -24.79 1.81
C PRO A 3 -9.66 -23.49 1.07
N ASP A 4 -8.64 -22.84 0.51
CA ASP A 4 -8.80 -21.71 -0.39
C ASP A 4 -9.78 -22.12 -1.50
N VAL A 5 -10.93 -21.47 -1.54
CA VAL A 5 -11.85 -21.61 -2.67
C VAL A 5 -11.10 -20.99 -3.86
N PRO A 6 -10.78 -21.76 -4.92
CA PRO A 6 -10.11 -21.20 -6.06
C PRO A 6 -11.06 -20.19 -6.70
N VAL A 7 -10.66 -18.91 -6.66
CA VAL A 7 -11.29 -17.87 -7.47
C VAL A 7 -11.18 -18.37 -8.91
N GLN A 8 -12.32 -18.63 -9.55
CA GLN A 8 -12.33 -19.05 -10.96
C GLN A 8 -11.77 -17.91 -11.80
N GLU A 9 -10.52 -18.05 -12.23
CA GLU A 9 -9.91 -17.18 -13.22
C GLU A 9 -10.57 -17.46 -14.58
N THR A 10 -11.46 -16.59 -15.02
CA THR A 10 -11.90 -16.57 -16.42
C THR A 10 -10.79 -15.94 -17.26
N GLU A 11 -10.05 -16.75 -18.02
CA GLU A 11 -9.04 -16.25 -18.97
C GLU A 11 -9.75 -15.50 -20.12
N VAL A 12 -9.93 -14.20 -19.94
CA VAL A 12 -10.16 -13.26 -21.05
C VAL A 12 -8.82 -12.61 -21.32
N TYR A 13 -8.08 -13.11 -22.33
CA TYR A 13 -6.91 -12.42 -22.86
C TYR A 13 -7.37 -11.14 -23.55
N GLY A 14 -7.55 -10.06 -22.78
CA GLY A 14 -8.06 -8.80 -23.28
C GLY A 14 -6.97 -7.72 -23.38
N ASN A 15 -7.10 -6.87 -24.39
CA ASN A 15 -6.37 -5.60 -24.53
C ASN A 15 -7.30 -4.47 -24.07
N LEU A 16 -6.83 -3.40 -23.43
CA LEU A 16 -7.63 -2.21 -23.09
C LEU A 16 -8.63 -1.74 -24.18
N SER A 17 -8.38 -2.00 -25.47
CA SER A 17 -9.28 -1.68 -26.58
C SER A 17 -10.72 -2.23 -26.52
N HIS A 18 -11.01 -3.24 -25.69
CA HIS A 18 -12.39 -3.76 -25.51
C HIS A 18 -13.12 -3.14 -24.32
N LEU A 19 -12.46 -2.31 -23.53
CA LEU A 19 -13.04 -1.64 -22.37
C LEU A 19 -13.80 -0.38 -22.78
N GLN A 20 -14.79 -0.01 -21.97
CA GLN A 20 -15.57 1.21 -22.08
C GLN A 20 -15.40 1.99 -20.78
N PHE A 21 -14.52 2.99 -20.80
CA PHE A 21 -14.30 3.84 -19.65
C PHE A 21 -15.44 4.85 -19.50
N GLU A 22 -15.77 5.19 -18.25
CA GLU A 22 -16.76 6.24 -17.97
C GLU A 22 -16.33 7.62 -18.48
N SER A 23 -15.02 7.86 -18.65
CA SER A 23 -14.49 9.11 -19.17
C SER A 23 -13.29 8.90 -20.12
N GLU A 24 -13.23 9.74 -21.15
CA GLU A 24 -12.12 9.76 -22.12
C GLU A 24 -10.76 10.09 -21.48
N PRO A 25 -10.65 11.02 -20.51
CA PRO A 25 -9.38 11.25 -19.80
C PRO A 25 -8.84 10.03 -19.06
N GLU A 26 -9.71 9.25 -18.39
CA GLU A 26 -9.29 8.02 -17.69
C GLU A 26 -8.83 6.95 -18.68
N GLU A 27 -9.55 6.77 -19.80
CA GLU A 27 -9.14 5.84 -20.86
C GLU A 27 -7.76 6.18 -21.40
N GLN A 28 -7.54 7.46 -21.72
CA GLN A 28 -6.27 7.91 -22.26
C GLN A 28 -5.14 7.73 -21.26
N GLN A 29 -5.39 8.05 -19.99
CA GLN A 29 -4.41 7.86 -18.93
C GLN A 29 -4.05 6.39 -18.72
N MET A 30 -5.03 5.49 -18.67
CA MET A 30 -4.80 4.05 -18.54
C MET A 30 -3.96 3.51 -19.70
N LYS A 31 -4.27 3.92 -20.94
CA LYS A 31 -3.51 3.52 -22.14
C LYS A 31 -2.08 4.05 -22.11
N ASN A 32 -1.89 5.33 -21.76
CA ASN A 32 -0.55 5.93 -21.65
C ASN A 32 0.30 5.19 -20.62
N LEU A 33 -0.28 4.84 -19.47
CA LEU A 33 0.41 4.08 -18.42
C LEU A 33 0.75 2.66 -18.89
N ASP A 34 -0.17 1.95 -19.54
CA ASP A 34 0.08 0.60 -20.06
C ASP A 34 1.21 0.62 -21.10
N GLU A 35 1.14 1.51 -22.09
CA GLU A 35 2.18 1.68 -23.12
C GLU A 35 3.54 2.06 -22.51
N CYS A 36 3.53 2.94 -21.50
CA CYS A 36 4.77 3.34 -20.85
C CYS A 36 5.39 2.20 -20.04
N ILE A 37 4.59 1.43 -19.28
CA ILE A 37 5.07 0.25 -18.54
C ILE A 37 5.59 -0.82 -19.51
N GLU A 38 4.91 -1.04 -20.64
CA GLU A 38 5.41 -1.94 -21.68
C GLU A 38 6.75 -1.47 -22.25
N SER A 39 6.97 -0.16 -22.41
CA SER A 39 8.22 0.37 -22.96
C SER A 39 9.43 0.24 -22.04
N ILE A 40 9.22 0.21 -20.71
CA ILE A 40 10.29 0.09 -19.70
C ILE A 40 10.55 -1.36 -19.28
N THR A 41 9.65 -2.28 -19.66
CA THR A 41 9.81 -3.71 -19.40
C THR A 41 10.42 -4.38 -20.63
N ASP A 42 11.41 -5.23 -20.40
CA ASP A 42 12.13 -5.95 -21.44
C ASP A 42 11.94 -7.47 -21.29
N SER A 43 12.66 -8.28 -22.07
CA SER A 43 12.57 -9.74 -22.03
C SER A 43 12.97 -10.38 -20.69
N SER A 44 13.58 -9.64 -19.75
CA SER A 44 13.86 -10.14 -18.39
C SER A 44 12.66 -10.08 -17.46
N TRP A 45 11.60 -9.37 -17.85
CA TRP A 45 10.35 -9.31 -17.10
C TRP A 45 9.42 -10.44 -17.51
N ARG A 46 8.78 -11.04 -16.52
CA ARG A 46 7.57 -11.85 -16.71
C ARG A 46 6.37 -10.93 -16.65
N PHE A 47 5.29 -11.29 -17.33
CA PHE A 47 4.03 -10.58 -17.17
C PHE A 47 2.85 -11.55 -17.17
N VAL A 48 1.79 -11.15 -16.48
CA VAL A 48 0.45 -11.74 -16.56
C VAL A 48 -0.40 -10.70 -17.26
N GLY A 49 -0.95 -11.06 -18.43
CA GLY A 49 -1.83 -10.19 -19.21
C GLY A 49 -3.08 -9.79 -18.42
N TYR A 50 -3.86 -8.85 -18.96
CA TYR A 50 -5.06 -8.39 -18.26
C TYR A 50 -6.00 -9.54 -17.90
N LYS A 51 -6.43 -9.58 -16.65
CA LYS A 51 -7.39 -10.55 -16.11
C LYS A 51 -8.42 -9.84 -15.24
N GLU A 52 -9.65 -10.35 -15.28
CA GLU A 52 -10.69 -9.98 -14.33
C GLU A 52 -10.54 -10.79 -13.04
N ILE A 53 -10.35 -10.10 -11.92
CA ILE A 53 -10.22 -10.69 -10.58
C ILE A 53 -11.18 -9.94 -9.66
N GLY A 54 -12.39 -10.47 -9.50
CA GLY A 54 -13.44 -9.79 -8.75
C GLY A 54 -13.86 -8.48 -9.42
N ASN A 55 -13.65 -7.35 -8.74
CA ASN A 55 -13.97 -6.01 -9.27
C ASN A 55 -12.78 -5.35 -9.99
N PHE A 56 -11.68 -6.08 -10.20
CA PHE A 56 -10.44 -5.54 -10.76
C PHE A 56 -10.20 -6.12 -12.15
N TYR A 57 -9.82 -5.26 -13.09
CA TYR A 57 -9.27 -5.67 -14.38
C TYR A 57 -7.81 -5.24 -14.43
N GLU A 58 -6.89 -6.19 -14.25
CA GLU A 58 -5.49 -5.89 -13.93
C GLU A 58 -4.47 -6.66 -14.76
N LYS A 59 -3.34 -6.01 -15.04
CA LYS A 59 -2.15 -6.57 -15.69
C LYS A 59 -0.96 -6.37 -14.77
N ARG A 60 -0.07 -7.36 -14.74
CA ARG A 60 1.06 -7.40 -13.81
C ARG A 60 2.36 -7.73 -14.53
N TRP A 61 3.43 -7.07 -14.12
CA TRP A 61 4.80 -7.32 -14.60
C TRP A 61 5.68 -7.58 -13.40
N CYS A 62 6.59 -8.55 -13.50
CA CYS A 62 7.56 -8.78 -12.44
C CYS A 62 8.90 -9.36 -12.90
N LYS A 63 9.94 -9.04 -12.14
CA LYS A 63 11.27 -9.67 -12.22
C LYS A 63 11.93 -9.77 -10.84
N GLY A 64 13.09 -10.42 -10.82
CA GLY A 64 13.90 -10.64 -9.63
C GLY A 64 13.46 -11.86 -8.81
N GLU A 65 14.37 -12.37 -7.98
CA GLU A 65 14.22 -13.67 -7.30
C GLU A 65 13.09 -13.68 -6.26
N GLY A 66 12.81 -12.53 -5.65
CA GLY A 66 11.74 -12.39 -4.66
C GLY A 66 10.33 -12.41 -5.26
N ALA A 67 10.18 -12.18 -6.56
CA ALA A 67 8.89 -12.09 -7.22
C ALA A 67 8.24 -13.46 -7.45
N ARG A 68 6.96 -13.56 -7.11
CA ARG A 68 6.13 -14.74 -7.39
C ARG A 68 5.93 -14.95 -8.89
N SER A 69 5.60 -16.18 -9.30
CA SER A 69 5.34 -16.51 -10.71
C SER A 69 4.08 -15.85 -11.28
N ASP A 70 3.12 -15.48 -10.43
CA ASP A 70 1.88 -14.78 -10.78
C ASP A 70 2.02 -13.24 -10.70
N CYS A 71 3.23 -12.75 -10.41
CA CYS A 71 3.54 -11.34 -10.21
C CYS A 71 2.66 -10.62 -9.17
N GLN A 72 2.08 -11.35 -8.20
CA GLN A 72 1.27 -10.72 -7.16
C GLN A 72 2.12 -10.04 -6.09
N ILE A 73 1.68 -8.86 -5.65
CA ILE A 73 2.14 -8.21 -4.44
C ILE A 73 1.29 -8.75 -3.27
N THR A 74 1.94 -9.50 -2.38
CA THR A 74 1.32 -10.06 -1.16
C THR A 74 2.16 -9.66 0.06
N ASP A 75 1.61 -9.82 1.27
CA ASP A 75 2.38 -9.63 2.52
C ASP A 75 3.69 -10.41 2.52
N SER A 76 3.67 -11.65 2.02
CA SER A 76 4.86 -12.48 1.92
C SER A 76 5.85 -12.04 0.85
N THR A 77 5.41 -11.30 -0.17
CA THR A 77 6.26 -10.82 -1.27
C THR A 77 6.91 -9.49 -0.93
N ILE A 78 6.16 -8.57 -0.30
CA ILE A 78 6.68 -7.28 0.19
C ILE A 78 7.86 -7.48 1.17
N GLN A 79 7.87 -8.60 1.88
CA GLN A 79 8.90 -8.95 2.88
C GLN A 79 10.13 -9.65 2.29
N ARG A 80 10.20 -9.90 0.97
CA ARG A 80 11.33 -10.58 0.32
C ARG A 80 12.31 -9.59 -0.29
N LYS A 81 13.56 -10.00 -0.42
CA LYS A 81 14.57 -9.31 -1.24
C LYS A 81 14.36 -9.55 -2.73
N ASP A 82 14.75 -8.57 -3.53
CA ASP A 82 14.70 -8.63 -4.99
C ASP A 82 13.32 -8.88 -5.68
N PRO A 83 12.11 -8.60 -5.13
CA PRO A 83 10.96 -8.40 -6.00
C PRO A 83 11.05 -7.03 -6.68
N HIS A 84 10.83 -7.02 -7.99
CA HIS A 84 10.42 -5.82 -8.72
C HIS A 84 9.10 -6.13 -9.45
N ILE A 85 8.01 -5.50 -9.04
CA ILE A 85 6.64 -5.77 -9.50
C ILE A 85 5.94 -4.45 -9.81
N ILE A 86 5.24 -4.41 -10.93
CA ILE A 86 4.31 -3.32 -11.29
C ILE A 86 2.95 -3.97 -11.59
N THR A 87 1.88 -3.40 -11.08
CA THR A 87 0.49 -3.76 -11.37
C THR A 87 -0.24 -2.51 -11.84
N LEU A 88 -0.93 -2.62 -12.97
CA LEU A 88 -1.83 -1.61 -13.50
C LEU A 88 -3.24 -2.19 -13.52
N ASN A 89 -4.22 -1.48 -12.96
CA ASN A 89 -5.60 -1.94 -12.89
C ASN A 89 -6.62 -0.81 -13.09
N THR A 90 -7.82 -1.23 -13.48
CA THR A 90 -9.04 -0.42 -13.48
C THR A 90 -10.16 -1.24 -12.83
N PHE A 91 -11.30 -0.61 -12.50
CA PHE A 91 -12.35 -1.20 -11.70
C PHE A 91 -13.62 -1.46 -12.51
N SER A 92 -14.37 -2.49 -12.13
CA SER A 92 -15.73 -2.75 -12.62
C SER A 92 -16.64 -3.14 -11.45
N TYR A 93 -17.95 -2.96 -11.60
CA TYR A 93 -18.89 -3.46 -10.60
C TYR A 93 -19.13 -4.97 -10.79
N SER A 94 -19.05 -5.73 -9.69
CA SER A 94 -19.37 -7.16 -9.67
C SER A 94 -20.74 -7.43 -10.29
N GLY A 95 -20.76 -8.28 -11.32
CA GLY A 95 -21.98 -8.70 -12.02
C GLY A 95 -22.40 -7.82 -13.19
N ALA A 96 -21.85 -6.61 -13.33
CA ALA A 96 -21.90 -5.87 -14.61
C ALA A 96 -20.90 -6.46 -15.61
N GLY A 97 -19.73 -6.88 -15.10
CA GLY A 97 -18.64 -7.45 -15.88
C GLY A 97 -17.99 -6.43 -16.81
N VAL A 98 -16.86 -6.81 -17.40
CA VAL A 98 -16.25 -6.13 -18.55
C VAL A 98 -17.30 -6.08 -19.69
N PRO A 99 -17.47 -4.95 -20.43
CA PRO A 99 -16.46 -3.93 -20.71
C PRO A 99 -16.51 -2.63 -19.92
N GLU A 100 -17.57 -2.34 -19.15
CA GLU A 100 -17.71 -1.05 -18.47
C GLU A 100 -16.74 -0.96 -17.28
N VAL A 101 -15.84 0.03 -17.31
CA VAL A 101 -14.79 0.22 -16.30
C VAL A 101 -14.63 1.68 -15.89
N PHE A 102 -14.03 1.91 -14.74
CA PHE A 102 -13.76 3.25 -14.21
C PHE A 102 -12.52 3.24 -13.31
N GLY A 103 -11.96 4.43 -13.10
CA GLY A 103 -10.84 4.64 -12.20
C GLY A 103 -9.55 3.96 -12.63
N LEU A 104 -8.53 4.22 -11.82
CA LEU A 104 -7.15 3.85 -12.09
C LEU A 104 -6.49 3.37 -10.81
N GLY A 105 -5.82 2.22 -10.88
CA GLY A 105 -4.95 1.71 -9.82
C GLY A 105 -3.56 1.38 -10.34
N VAL A 106 -2.53 1.83 -9.61
CA VAL A 106 -1.13 1.47 -9.85
C VAL A 106 -0.52 0.99 -8.55
N HIS A 107 0.09 -0.19 -8.59
CA HIS A 107 0.91 -0.68 -7.48
C HIS A 107 2.32 -0.97 -7.99
N ALA A 108 3.33 -0.55 -7.26
CA ALA A 108 4.71 -0.87 -7.57
C ALA A 108 5.43 -1.37 -6.31
N LEU A 109 6.23 -2.42 -6.44
CA LEU A 109 7.09 -2.93 -5.40
C LEU A 109 8.50 -3.06 -5.98
N LYS A 110 9.49 -2.46 -5.33
CA LYS A 110 10.89 -2.72 -5.62
C LYS A 110 11.66 -2.83 -4.31
N ASN A 111 12.21 -4.00 -4.05
CA ASN A 111 13.13 -4.20 -2.92
C ASN A 111 14.55 -4.47 -3.45
N PRO A 112 15.58 -4.11 -2.69
CA PRO A 112 16.97 -4.36 -3.09
C PRO A 112 17.28 -5.86 -3.07
N GLU A 113 18.23 -6.26 -3.91
CA GLU A 113 18.84 -7.60 -3.88
C GLU A 113 19.67 -7.82 -2.62
N ASN A 114 20.36 -6.77 -2.16
CA ASN A 114 21.27 -6.80 -1.02
C ASN A 114 20.74 -5.93 0.14
N ALA A 115 21.55 -4.99 0.62
CA ALA A 115 21.13 -4.04 1.64
C ALA A 115 20.65 -2.75 0.99
N GLY A 116 19.64 -2.11 1.58
CA GLY A 116 19.11 -0.84 1.10
C GLY A 116 17.65 -0.65 1.39
N TRP A 117 17.11 0.48 0.91
CA TRP A 117 15.69 0.77 0.97
C TRP A 117 14.97 0.14 -0.22
N GLY A 118 13.89 -0.57 0.07
CA GLY A 118 12.85 -0.93 -0.87
C GLY A 118 11.60 -0.08 -0.67
N VAL A 119 10.72 -0.10 -1.66
CA VAL A 119 9.48 0.68 -1.71
C VAL A 119 8.33 -0.20 -2.18
N SER A 120 7.22 -0.12 -1.46
CA SER A 120 5.89 -0.55 -1.91
C SER A 120 5.01 0.69 -2.05
N PHE A 121 4.63 1.02 -3.27
CA PHE A 121 3.77 2.13 -3.63
C PHE A 121 2.40 1.61 -4.08
N SER A 122 1.35 2.30 -3.69
CA SER A 122 -0.03 2.02 -4.09
C SER A 122 -0.76 3.32 -4.33
N PHE A 123 -1.33 3.46 -5.53
CA PHE A 123 -2.15 4.59 -5.94
C PHE A 123 -3.48 4.08 -6.47
N VAL A 124 -4.56 4.74 -6.06
CA VAL A 124 -5.92 4.50 -6.55
C VAL A 124 -6.65 5.83 -6.65
N GLU A 125 -7.22 6.11 -7.82
CA GLU A 125 -8.04 7.28 -8.11
C GLU A 125 -9.38 6.83 -8.70
N ASN A 126 -10.47 7.51 -8.31
CA ASN A 126 -11.85 7.17 -8.69
C ASN A 126 -12.22 5.69 -8.42
N GLY A 127 -11.81 5.14 -7.28
CA GLY A 127 -12.15 3.76 -6.87
C GLY A 127 -13.61 3.54 -6.45
N LYS A 128 -14.40 4.62 -6.37
CA LYS A 128 -15.81 4.66 -5.96
C LYS A 128 -16.06 3.83 -4.69
N THR A 129 -17.06 2.94 -4.73
CA THR A 129 -17.40 2.05 -3.61
C THR A 129 -16.63 0.73 -3.62
N ILE A 130 -15.76 0.51 -4.61
CA ILE A 130 -14.98 -0.73 -4.75
C ILE A 130 -13.76 -0.66 -3.84
N THR A 131 -13.04 0.46 -3.88
CA THR A 131 -11.88 0.74 -3.05
C THR A 131 -11.82 2.22 -2.76
N ASN A 132 -11.30 2.57 -1.58
CA ASN A 132 -11.04 3.97 -1.25
C ASN A 132 -9.93 4.51 -2.16
N GLU A 133 -10.05 5.79 -2.49
CA GLU A 133 -8.96 6.54 -3.10
C GLU A 133 -7.78 6.61 -2.13
N GLN A 134 -6.57 6.41 -2.66
CA GLN A 134 -5.38 6.35 -1.82
C GLN A 134 -4.10 6.63 -2.61
N SER A 135 -3.11 7.16 -1.91
CA SER A 135 -1.71 7.23 -2.35
C SER A 135 -0.86 6.87 -1.14
N SER A 136 -0.35 5.64 -1.10
CA SER A 136 0.45 5.14 0.02
C SER A 136 1.82 4.68 -0.45
N ILE A 137 2.84 5.00 0.35
CA ILE A 137 4.23 4.66 0.08
C ILE A 137 4.78 4.03 1.35
N THR A 138 5.16 2.75 1.30
CA THR A 138 5.83 2.05 2.39
C THR A 138 7.27 1.79 2.03
N PHE A 139 8.18 2.43 2.75
CA PHE A 139 9.62 2.19 2.68
C PHE A 139 9.99 1.05 3.63
N SER A 140 10.83 0.14 3.17
CA SER A 140 11.31 -1.00 3.94
C SER A 140 12.82 -1.15 3.81
N TYR A 141 13.57 -1.10 4.91
CA TYR A 141 15.02 -1.24 4.89
C TYR A 141 15.44 -2.68 5.09
N PHE A 142 16.19 -3.22 4.14
CA PHE A 142 16.79 -4.54 4.19
C PHE A 142 18.25 -4.43 4.63
N GLU A 143 18.60 -5.13 5.70
CA GLU A 143 19.98 -5.23 6.17
C GLU A 143 20.71 -6.39 5.45
N ALA A 144 22.04 -6.28 5.34
CA ALA A 144 22.85 -7.36 4.79
C ALA A 144 22.69 -8.63 5.64
N GLY A 145 22.47 -9.78 4.99
CA GLY A 145 22.28 -11.07 5.68
C GLY A 145 20.88 -11.32 6.26
N PHE A 146 19.95 -10.38 6.17
CA PHE A 146 18.55 -10.59 6.56
C PHE A 146 17.64 -10.70 5.34
N GLU A 147 16.76 -11.70 5.31
CA GLU A 147 15.79 -11.88 4.21
C GLU A 147 14.60 -10.92 4.28
N LYS A 148 14.32 -10.40 5.49
CA LYS A 148 13.17 -9.54 5.79
C LYS A 148 13.62 -8.13 6.17
N PRO A 149 12.78 -7.11 5.93
CA PRO A 149 13.09 -5.76 6.33
C PRO A 149 13.21 -5.63 7.85
N GLN A 150 14.20 -4.86 8.29
CA GLN A 150 14.47 -4.60 9.71
C GLN A 150 13.84 -3.30 10.19
N LYS A 151 13.51 -2.40 9.27
CA LYS A 151 12.85 -1.12 9.53
C LYS A 151 11.84 -0.86 8.43
N SER A 152 10.77 -0.17 8.75
CA SER A 152 9.82 0.31 7.76
C SER A 152 9.24 1.66 8.17
N ILE A 153 8.71 2.41 7.22
CA ILE A 153 7.86 3.58 7.46
C ILE A 153 6.84 3.67 6.33
N SER A 154 5.59 3.94 6.69
CA SER A 154 4.52 4.18 5.72
C SER A 154 4.17 5.67 5.73
N LEU A 155 4.15 6.26 4.53
CA LEU A 155 3.79 7.64 4.25
C LEU A 155 2.58 7.66 3.30
N GLY A 156 1.93 8.83 3.20
CA GLY A 156 0.74 9.03 2.38
C GLY A 156 -0.54 8.66 3.13
N SER A 157 -1.51 8.07 2.43
CA SER A 157 -2.83 7.73 2.97
C SER A 157 -2.80 6.48 3.86
N ASN A 158 -3.56 6.53 4.95
CA ASN A 158 -3.83 5.42 5.87
C ASN A 158 -2.62 4.80 6.60
N PRO A 159 -1.59 5.56 7.06
CA PRO A 159 -0.69 5.02 8.07
C PRO A 159 -1.53 4.63 9.29
N GLY A 160 -1.37 3.38 9.73
CA GLY A 160 -2.11 2.82 10.85
C GLY A 160 -1.24 2.68 12.10
N TYR A 161 -1.81 2.99 13.25
CA TYR A 161 -1.24 2.68 14.57
C TYR A 161 -2.32 2.03 15.42
N LYS A 162 -2.01 0.89 16.04
CA LYS A 162 -2.96 0.12 16.84
C LYS A 162 -2.74 0.39 18.32
N VAL A 163 -3.74 0.99 18.98
CA VAL A 163 -3.82 1.15 20.44
C VAL A 163 -4.74 0.06 20.96
N TYR A 164 -4.18 -1.02 21.50
CA TYR A 164 -4.93 -2.24 21.88
C TYR A 164 -5.86 -2.70 20.76
N GLU A 165 -7.17 -2.48 20.81
CA GLU A 165 -8.12 -2.92 19.77
C GLU A 165 -8.50 -1.82 18.79
N THR A 166 -8.12 -0.58 19.08
CA THR A 166 -8.44 0.58 18.26
C THR A 166 -7.33 0.83 17.25
N SER A 167 -7.67 0.68 15.97
CA SER A 167 -6.80 1.11 14.87
C SER A 167 -7.04 2.58 14.57
N VAL A 168 -6.02 3.40 14.76
CA VAL A 168 -6.03 4.83 14.41
C VAL A 168 -5.32 4.99 13.07
N ASN A 169 -6.09 5.32 12.03
CA ASN A 169 -5.59 5.54 10.69
C ASN A 169 -5.70 7.02 10.33
N LEU A 170 -4.67 7.58 9.74
CA LEU A 170 -4.75 8.94 9.19
C LEU A 170 -5.52 8.91 7.86
N GLY A 171 -6.64 9.63 7.81
CA GLY A 171 -7.39 9.82 6.59
C GLY A 171 -6.63 10.65 5.54
N MET A 172 -7.17 10.70 4.33
CA MET A 172 -6.63 11.50 3.25
C MET A 172 -7.50 12.74 3.06
N GLU A 173 -6.90 13.93 3.18
CA GLU A 173 -7.60 15.22 3.04
C GLU A 173 -7.50 15.81 1.62
N THR A 174 -6.49 15.40 0.86
CA THR A 174 -6.23 15.88 -0.51
C THR A 174 -6.35 14.74 -1.50
N PRO A 175 -6.75 15.00 -2.77
CA PRO A 175 -6.80 13.96 -3.80
C PRO A 175 -5.50 13.14 -3.90
N PRO A 176 -5.56 11.83 -4.19
CA PRO A 176 -4.38 10.94 -4.23
C PRO A 176 -3.24 11.47 -5.08
N ARG A 177 -3.57 12.08 -6.22
CA ARG A 177 -2.61 12.60 -7.19
C ARG A 177 -1.83 13.78 -6.63
N GLU A 178 -2.53 14.77 -6.10
CA GLU A 178 -1.92 15.92 -5.43
C GLU A 178 -1.07 15.48 -4.22
N GLU A 179 -1.52 14.45 -3.50
CA GLU A 179 -0.76 13.92 -2.37
C GLU A 179 0.53 13.22 -2.81
N LEU A 180 0.48 12.44 -3.90
CA LEU A 180 1.66 11.80 -4.47
C LEU A 180 2.68 12.83 -4.97
N GLU A 181 2.23 13.87 -5.68
CA GLU A 181 3.10 14.92 -6.23
C GLU A 181 3.95 15.61 -5.15
N LYS A 182 3.42 15.77 -3.94
CA LYS A 182 4.17 16.31 -2.79
C LYS A 182 5.38 15.43 -2.46
N PHE A 183 5.28 14.10 -2.55
CA PHE A 183 6.42 13.20 -2.31
C PHE A 183 7.39 13.13 -3.49
N LEU A 184 6.90 13.22 -4.73
CA LEU A 184 7.72 13.09 -5.93
C LEU A 184 8.59 14.32 -6.23
N ALA A 185 8.23 15.49 -5.70
CA ALA A 185 8.87 16.75 -6.04
C ALA A 185 10.39 16.82 -5.75
N SER A 186 10.86 16.24 -4.64
CA SER A 186 12.27 16.20 -4.28
C SER A 186 12.53 15.25 -3.11
N PRO A 187 13.79 14.85 -2.85
CA PRO A 187 14.10 14.12 -1.62
C PRO A 187 13.73 14.92 -0.37
N GLU A 188 14.00 16.24 -0.34
CA GLU A 188 13.56 17.09 0.78
C GLU A 188 12.03 17.08 0.97
N SER A 189 11.26 16.98 -0.11
CA SER A 189 9.81 16.89 -0.02
C SER A 189 9.35 15.58 0.62
N VAL A 190 10.03 14.45 0.37
CA VAL A 190 9.78 13.20 1.12
C VAL A 190 9.95 13.43 2.62
N ARG A 191 11.06 14.08 3.02
CA ARG A 191 11.32 14.37 4.43
C ARG A 191 10.27 15.28 5.02
N ASP A 192 10.07 16.45 4.43
CA ASP A 192 9.30 17.53 5.02
C ASP A 192 7.80 17.19 5.04
N HIS A 193 7.27 16.68 3.93
CA HIS A 193 5.88 16.26 3.85
C HIS A 193 5.61 15.00 4.69
N GLY A 194 6.54 14.04 4.68
CA GLY A 194 6.42 12.85 5.54
C GLY A 194 6.46 13.19 7.04
N LEU A 195 7.24 14.20 7.47
CA LEU A 195 7.23 14.68 8.85
C LEU A 195 5.90 15.36 9.22
N ILE A 196 5.29 16.10 8.30
CA ILE A 196 3.95 16.69 8.50
C ILE A 196 2.93 15.56 8.73
N LYS A 197 2.87 14.58 7.83
CA LYS A 197 1.95 13.43 7.96
C LYS A 197 2.18 12.61 9.22
N LEU A 198 3.43 12.43 9.62
CA LEU A 198 3.77 11.71 10.84
C LEU A 198 3.31 12.47 12.10
N ASN A 199 3.43 13.80 12.12
CA ASN A 199 2.94 14.61 13.23
C ASN A 199 1.40 14.65 13.29
N GLU A 200 0.72 14.71 12.14
CA GLU A 200 -0.75 14.58 12.05
C GLU A 200 -1.20 13.24 12.66
N HIS A 201 -0.56 12.14 12.26
CA HIS A 201 -0.89 10.82 12.79
C HIS A 201 -0.58 10.68 14.28
N GLU A 202 0.53 11.24 14.76
CA GLU A 202 0.85 11.26 16.20
C GLU A 202 -0.22 12.00 17.00
N ASN A 203 -0.66 13.17 16.52
CA ASN A 203 -1.70 13.95 17.18
C ASN A 203 -3.03 13.20 17.25
N GLU A 204 -3.44 12.52 16.18
CA GLU A 204 -4.64 11.68 16.17
C GLU A 204 -4.51 10.52 17.16
N VAL A 205 -3.38 9.82 17.19
CA VAL A 205 -3.12 8.72 18.12
C VAL A 205 -3.18 9.22 19.57
N TYR A 206 -2.53 10.34 19.88
CA TYR A 206 -2.59 10.93 21.23
C TYR A 206 -4.00 11.40 21.57
N GLY A 207 -4.74 11.96 20.61
CA GLY A 207 -6.15 12.31 20.77
C GLY A 207 -6.98 11.10 21.18
N HIS A 208 -6.84 9.97 20.48
CA HIS A 208 -7.54 8.74 20.80
C HIS A 208 -7.20 8.15 22.18
N ILE A 209 -5.92 8.19 22.56
CA ILE A 209 -5.45 7.69 23.87
C ILE A 209 -5.97 8.60 25.00
N THR A 210 -5.84 9.92 24.86
CA THR A 210 -6.15 10.87 25.94
C THR A 210 -7.65 11.19 26.08
N SER A 211 -8.42 11.06 25.00
CA SER A 211 -9.89 11.19 25.02
C SER A 211 -10.60 9.91 25.49
N ASN A 212 -9.85 8.84 25.79
CA ASN A 212 -10.39 7.54 26.20
C ASN A 212 -11.36 6.92 25.17
N THR A 213 -11.12 7.18 23.89
CA THR A 213 -11.86 6.55 22.77
C THR A 213 -11.17 5.27 22.30
N ALA A 214 -9.89 5.09 22.61
CA ALA A 214 -9.23 3.80 22.47
C ALA A 214 -9.80 2.78 23.48
N VAL A 215 -9.94 1.53 23.04
CA VAL A 215 -10.53 0.45 23.85
C VAL A 215 -9.63 -0.77 23.91
N ARG A 216 -9.83 -1.57 24.96
CA ARG A 216 -9.21 -2.89 25.13
C ARG A 216 -10.30 -3.94 25.34
N CYS A 217 -10.11 -5.12 24.76
CA CYS A 217 -10.95 -6.28 25.03
C CYS A 217 -10.63 -6.89 26.40
N GLU A 218 -11.67 -7.13 27.19
CA GLU A 218 -11.66 -8.19 28.20
C GLU A 218 -12.22 -9.45 27.56
N TYR A 219 -11.36 -10.45 27.38
CA TYR A 219 -11.76 -11.71 26.75
C TYR A 219 -12.40 -12.65 27.78
N GLY A 220 -13.58 -13.16 27.42
CA GLY A 220 -14.22 -14.24 28.15
C GLY A 220 -13.48 -15.57 28.01
N PRO A 221 -14.03 -16.67 28.57
CA PRO A 221 -13.48 -18.00 28.39
C PRO A 221 -13.49 -18.43 26.91
N TYR A 222 -12.50 -19.24 26.54
CA TYR A 222 -12.45 -19.87 25.21
C TYR A 222 -13.28 -21.16 25.21
N GLU A 223 -14.36 -21.17 24.44
CA GLU A 223 -15.32 -22.29 24.37
C GLU A 223 -14.88 -23.44 23.43
N GLY A 224 -13.71 -23.32 22.79
CA GLY A 224 -13.22 -24.32 21.83
C GLY A 224 -13.80 -24.17 20.42
N GLY A 225 -13.60 -25.17 19.57
CA GLY A 225 -14.18 -25.22 18.22
C GLY A 225 -13.64 -24.18 17.22
N GLY A 226 -12.56 -23.47 17.56
CA GLY A 226 -12.04 -22.38 16.72
C GLY A 226 -12.81 -21.07 16.84
N ILE A 227 -13.77 -20.95 17.77
CA ILE A 227 -14.55 -19.73 18.00
C ILE A 227 -13.75 -18.79 18.92
N PRO A 228 -13.35 -17.59 18.46
CA PRO A 228 -12.64 -16.65 19.31
C PRO A 228 -13.44 -16.32 20.58
N PRO A 229 -12.78 -16.12 21.74
CA PRO A 229 -13.48 -15.69 22.94
C PRO A 229 -14.26 -14.40 22.71
N LEU A 230 -15.38 -14.24 23.42
CA LEU A 230 -16.14 -12.98 23.40
C LEU A 230 -15.23 -11.85 23.87
N CYS A 231 -15.09 -10.81 23.05
CA CYS A 231 -14.48 -9.55 23.44
C CYS A 231 -15.54 -8.63 24.03
N ILE A 232 -15.35 -8.22 25.28
CA ILE A 232 -16.11 -7.13 25.90
C ILE A 232 -15.20 -5.91 25.91
N GLU A 233 -15.51 -4.93 25.07
CA GLU A 233 -14.73 -3.69 24.99
C GLU A 233 -14.92 -2.85 26.24
N ARG A 234 -13.81 -2.32 26.76
CA ARG A 234 -13.82 -1.31 27.81
C ARG A 234 -12.84 -0.18 27.50
N PRO A 235 -13.04 1.01 28.08
CA PRO A 235 -12.05 2.07 28.01
C PRO A 235 -10.73 1.66 28.66
N LEU A 236 -9.66 2.39 28.34
CA LEU A 236 -8.34 2.16 28.92
C LEU A 236 -8.32 2.61 30.39
N THR A 237 -7.57 1.88 31.21
CA THR A 237 -7.20 2.29 32.56
C THR A 237 -6.10 3.36 32.52
N GLU A 238 -5.91 4.12 33.61
CA GLU A 238 -4.85 5.13 33.68
C GLU A 238 -3.45 4.57 33.39
N GLY A 239 -3.17 3.34 33.84
CA GLY A 239 -1.91 2.64 33.56
C GLY A 239 -1.75 2.33 32.07
N GLU A 240 -2.79 1.80 31.43
CA GLU A 240 -2.79 1.48 30.00
C GLU A 240 -2.69 2.73 29.12
N ILE A 241 -3.28 3.84 29.55
CA ILE A 241 -3.09 5.17 28.91
C ILE A 241 -1.61 5.56 28.97
N GLY A 242 -0.99 5.50 30.15
CA GLY A 242 0.42 5.83 30.34
C GLY A 242 1.35 4.97 29.47
N GLU A 243 1.14 3.65 29.46
CA GLU A 243 1.90 2.72 28.61
C GLU A 243 1.72 3.02 27.11
N SER A 244 0.48 3.30 26.69
CA SER A 244 0.17 3.61 25.28
C SER A 244 0.82 4.90 24.81
N LEU A 245 0.85 5.94 25.65
CA LEU A 245 1.51 7.21 25.33
C LEU A 245 3.01 7.04 25.17
N ILE A 246 3.67 6.29 26.07
CA ILE A 246 5.11 6.01 25.97
C ILE A 246 5.41 5.22 24.69
N GLY A 247 4.65 4.15 24.43
CA GLY A 247 4.82 3.34 23.23
C GLY A 247 4.63 4.13 21.93
N ALA A 248 3.62 5.01 21.89
CA ALA A 248 3.38 5.88 20.76
C ALA A 248 4.52 6.91 20.60
N GLN A 249 5.00 7.53 21.69
CA GLN A 249 6.14 8.45 21.66
C GLN A 249 7.40 7.80 21.09
N ASP A 250 7.73 6.59 21.54
CA ASP A 250 8.89 5.83 21.06
C ASP A 250 8.75 5.48 19.57
N TYR A 251 7.56 5.03 19.16
CA TYR A 251 7.24 4.73 17.77
C TYR A 251 7.44 5.95 16.86
N PHE A 252 6.79 7.08 17.16
CA PHE A 252 6.86 8.28 16.34
C PHE A 252 8.24 8.93 16.35
N SER A 253 8.96 8.87 17.48
CA SER A 253 10.37 9.29 17.57
C SER A 253 11.28 8.47 16.64
N GLN A 254 11.11 7.13 16.63
CA GLN A 254 11.87 6.26 15.72
C GLN A 254 11.56 6.57 14.26
N LYS A 255 10.28 6.73 13.88
CA LYS A 255 9.89 7.07 12.51
C LYS A 255 10.44 8.43 12.07
N ARG A 256 10.41 9.45 12.94
CA ARG A 256 11.02 10.77 12.69
C ARG A 256 12.53 10.67 12.45
N SER A 257 13.21 9.84 13.23
CA SER A 257 14.65 9.60 13.06
C SER A 257 14.95 8.94 11.72
N ILE A 258 14.19 7.91 11.34
CA ILE A 258 14.33 7.22 10.05
C ILE A 258 14.18 8.22 8.89
N ILE A 259 13.07 8.95 8.83
CA ILE A 259 12.79 9.85 7.71
C ILE A 259 13.78 11.01 7.64
N THR A 260 14.21 11.56 8.79
CA THR A 260 15.18 12.66 8.79
C THR A 260 16.55 12.22 8.31
N LYS A 261 16.96 10.98 8.64
CA LYS A 261 18.29 10.46 8.32
C LYS A 261 18.38 9.91 6.91
N ASP A 262 17.36 9.18 6.47
CA ASP A 262 17.45 8.28 5.32
C ASP A 262 16.62 8.76 4.11
N TYR A 263 16.01 9.96 4.16
CA TYR A 263 15.08 10.46 3.12
C TYR A 263 15.64 10.44 1.69
N LYS A 264 16.95 10.67 1.52
CA LYS A 264 17.57 10.67 0.19
C LYS A 264 17.56 9.29 -0.44
N ASP A 265 17.98 8.28 0.32
CA ASP A 265 17.98 6.89 -0.13
C ASP A 265 16.55 6.38 -0.35
N MET A 266 15.61 6.81 0.49
CA MET A 266 14.17 6.56 0.30
C MET A 266 13.67 7.15 -1.02
N TYR A 267 13.96 8.43 -1.29
CA TYR A 267 13.55 9.07 -2.53
C TYR A 267 14.15 8.37 -3.76
N THR A 268 15.42 8.00 -3.71
CA THR A 268 16.05 7.19 -4.77
C THR A 268 15.30 5.87 -4.96
N ALA A 269 15.00 5.14 -3.89
CA ALA A 269 14.24 3.89 -3.98
C ALA A 269 12.82 4.09 -4.54
N LEU A 270 12.16 5.21 -4.22
CA LEU A 270 10.84 5.57 -4.77
C LEU A 270 10.93 5.80 -6.27
N MET A 271 11.83 6.66 -6.73
CA MET A 271 12.02 6.96 -8.16
C MET A 271 12.49 5.74 -8.96
N GLU A 272 13.15 4.81 -8.30
CA GLU A 272 13.58 3.54 -8.88
C GLU A 272 12.48 2.47 -8.97
N SER A 273 11.42 2.59 -8.17
CA SER A 273 10.31 1.63 -8.11
C SER A 273 9.32 1.79 -9.26
N PHE A 274 9.17 3.01 -9.77
CA PHE A 274 8.32 3.35 -10.90
C PHE A 274 8.84 4.61 -11.59
N PRO A 275 8.91 4.67 -12.93
CA PRO A 275 9.45 5.83 -13.65
C PRO A 275 8.44 6.97 -13.73
N PHE A 276 8.20 7.66 -12.62
CA PHE A 276 7.21 8.72 -12.51
C PHE A 276 7.40 9.83 -13.55
N GLU A 277 8.64 10.26 -13.83
CA GLU A 277 8.90 11.34 -14.80
C GLU A 277 8.45 11.03 -16.24
N GLY A 278 8.40 9.75 -16.61
CA GLY A 278 8.07 9.31 -17.97
C GLY A 278 6.66 8.74 -18.12
N CYS A 279 6.17 8.05 -17.09
CA CYS A 279 4.88 7.36 -17.16
C CYS A 279 3.73 8.08 -16.45
N TRP A 280 4.01 9.04 -15.56
CA TRP A 280 2.98 9.64 -14.70
C TRP A 280 2.43 10.98 -15.20
N ALA A 281 3.12 11.60 -16.16
CA ALA A 281 2.83 12.95 -16.68
C ALA A 281 1.57 13.03 -17.55
#